data_AF-A0A167AQX0-F1
#
_entry.id   AF-A0A167AQX0-F1
#
_cell.length_a   1.000
_cell.length_b   1.000
_cell.length_c   1.000
_cell.angle_alpha   90.00
_cell.angle_beta   90.00
_cell.angle_gamma   90.00
#
_symmetry.space_group_name_H-M   'P 1'
#
loop_
_entity.id
_entity.type
_entity.pdbx_description
1 polymer ?
#
loop_
_entity_poly.entity_id
_entity_poly.type
_entity_poly.pdbx_seq_one_letter_code
_entity_poly.pdbx_strand_id
1 'polypeptide(L)'
;MNPENLEGAQTLEAFTMKPTYSEVRSKIMLRHPREEVKKLLKLAIDDEDAEFIGEHERWQITCADVQKRIEEIHAFNAANPDTQKVLPQLPKEPVLDLSQRQACYEQQIVDVDFEISTQSKPLSIEYDDEALVALIYPLTHAYSDEEVAQVKRARFKQEREDTVAAIKVEVDGLTFDGDELAQNRMSRAVLVMDEGSTLSWVLADNSTANVTKSQLIAACKAAILTQTQLWTEEV
;
A
#
# COMPACT_ATOMS: atom_id res chain seq x y z
N MET A 1 70.62 7.40 19.38
CA MET A 1 69.96 7.18 20.69
C MET A 1 69.61 8.55 21.21
N ASN A 2 68.37 9.04 21.19
CA ASN A 2 67.09 8.36 21.43
C ASN A 2 65.98 9.03 20.57
N PRO A 3 65.06 8.29 19.95
CA PRO A 3 63.88 8.82 19.27
C PRO A 3 62.62 8.54 20.09
N GLU A 4 62.05 9.53 20.77
CA GLU A 4 60.74 9.37 21.42
C GLU A 4 60.09 10.76 21.56
N ASN A 5 59.29 11.14 20.56
CA ASN A 5 58.15 12.04 20.74
C ASN A 5 57.36 12.14 19.43
N LEU A 6 56.59 11.08 19.15
CA LEU A 6 55.43 11.12 18.26
C LEU A 6 54.38 10.23 18.91
N GLU A 7 53.12 10.66 18.82
CA GLU A 7 51.88 9.98 19.23
C GLU A 7 51.19 10.50 20.50
N GLY A 8 50.78 11.76 20.43
CA GLY A 8 49.51 12.19 21.03
C GLY A 8 48.39 12.08 20.00
N ALA A 9 48.05 10.86 19.57
CA ALA A 9 46.85 10.63 18.77
C ALA A 9 45.63 10.70 19.71
N GLN A 10 45.04 11.89 19.84
CA GLN A 10 43.68 12.01 20.34
C GLN A 10 42.77 11.31 19.33
N THR A 11 42.39 10.08 19.64
CA THR A 11 41.24 9.42 19.02
C THR A 11 40.02 10.28 19.32
N LEU A 12 39.63 11.10 18.35
CA LEU A 12 38.30 11.67 18.26
C LEU A 12 37.33 10.49 18.18
N GLU A 13 36.77 10.07 19.31
CA GLU A 13 35.59 9.24 19.32
C GLU A 13 34.52 10.00 18.54
N ALA A 14 34.17 9.49 17.37
CA ALA A 14 33.07 10.03 16.60
C ALA A 14 31.83 9.97 17.51
N PHE A 15 31.29 11.14 17.85
CA PHE A 15 30.02 11.25 18.55
C PHE A 15 28.95 10.71 17.61
N THR A 16 28.71 9.40 17.66
CA THR A 16 27.65 8.74 16.92
C THR A 16 26.34 9.15 17.58
N MET A 17 25.77 10.25 17.08
CA MET A 17 24.47 10.72 17.51
C MET A 17 23.46 9.62 17.20
N LYS A 18 22.84 9.07 18.26
CA LYS A 18 21.82 8.03 18.14
C LYS A 18 20.62 8.58 17.35
N PRO A 19 20.14 7.88 16.31
CA PRO A 19 18.99 8.30 15.54
C PRO A 19 17.75 8.40 16.42
N THR A 20 17.05 9.53 16.37
CA THR A 20 15.84 9.76 17.17
C THR A 20 14.58 9.82 16.32
N TYR A 21 13.43 9.47 16.90
CA TYR A 21 12.13 9.68 16.24
C TYR A 21 11.88 11.14 15.87
N SER A 22 12.45 12.10 16.60
CA SER A 22 12.35 13.52 16.25
C SER A 22 13.08 13.86 14.95
N GLU A 23 14.24 13.24 14.69
CA GLU A 23 14.96 13.39 13.43
C GLU A 23 14.20 12.74 12.27
N VAL A 24 13.65 11.54 12.49
CA VAL A 24 12.79 10.85 11.51
C VAL A 24 11.62 11.76 11.11
N ARG A 25 10.90 12.32 12.09
CA ARG A 25 9.80 13.26 11.83
C ARG A 25 10.26 14.49 11.06
N SER A 26 11.42 15.03 11.41
CA SER A 26 11.99 16.19 10.70
C SER A 26 12.27 15.86 9.22
N LYS A 27 12.83 14.67 8.95
CA LYS A 27 13.08 14.18 7.58
C LYS A 27 11.79 13.97 6.79
N ILE A 28 10.75 13.44 7.43
CA ILE A 28 9.40 13.32 6.85
C ILE A 28 8.85 14.71 6.49
N MET A 29 8.89 15.67 7.41
CA MET A 29 8.40 17.04 7.19
C MET A 29 9.15 17.76 6.05
N LEU A 30 10.45 17.50 5.94
CA LEU A 30 11.32 18.02 4.88
C LEU A 30 11.21 17.22 3.56
N ARG A 31 10.31 16.23 3.47
CA ARG A 31 10.03 15.43 2.27
C ARG A 31 11.26 14.72 1.70
N HIS A 32 12.13 14.22 2.59
CA HIS A 32 13.23 13.36 2.17
C HIS A 32 12.71 12.11 1.44
N PRO A 33 13.55 11.48 0.58
CA PRO A 33 13.21 10.22 -0.06
C PRO A 33 12.75 9.17 0.96
N ARG A 34 11.68 8.43 0.64
CA ARG A 34 11.06 7.46 1.56
C ARG A 34 12.05 6.39 2.05
N GLU A 35 12.91 5.91 1.15
CA GLU A 35 13.96 4.94 1.50
C GLU A 35 14.96 5.47 2.53
N GLU A 36 15.28 6.78 2.50
CA GLU A 36 16.16 7.41 3.49
C GLU A 36 15.46 7.47 4.85
N VAL A 37 14.20 7.91 4.87
CA VAL A 37 13.37 7.98 6.08
C VAL A 37 13.19 6.59 6.70
N LYS A 38 12.88 5.56 5.89
CA LYS A 38 12.65 4.19 6.35
C LYS A 38 13.90 3.59 6.99
N LYS A 39 15.07 3.83 6.40
CA LYS A 39 16.35 3.40 6.98
C LYS A 39 16.61 4.06 8.32
N LEU A 40 16.41 5.38 8.42
CA LEU A 40 16.61 6.12 9.67
C LEU A 40 15.63 5.66 10.76
N LEU A 41 14.35 5.44 10.40
CA LEU A 41 13.34 4.92 11.31
C LEU A 41 13.73 3.54 11.84
N LYS A 42 14.21 2.65 10.99
CA LYS A 42 14.65 1.32 11.43
C LYS A 42 15.79 1.39 12.44
N LEU A 43 16.77 2.27 12.21
CA LEU A 43 17.86 2.46 13.18
C LEU A 43 17.35 3.00 14.53
N ALA A 44 16.40 3.95 14.53
CA ALA A 44 15.79 4.46 15.76
C ALA A 44 15.00 3.37 16.52
N ILE A 45 14.33 2.47 15.79
CA ILE A 45 13.62 1.31 16.34
C ILE A 45 14.60 0.31 16.97
N ASP A 46 15.68 -0.03 16.26
CA ASP A 46 16.69 -0.96 16.74
C ASP A 46 17.34 -0.45 18.04
N ASP A 47 17.58 0.87 18.14
CA ASP A 47 18.10 1.51 19.34
C ASP A 47 17.09 1.49 20.51
N GLU A 48 15.82 1.79 20.25
CA GLU A 48 14.74 1.71 21.25
C GLU A 48 14.56 0.29 21.79
N ASP A 49 14.57 -0.72 20.90
CA ASP A 49 14.46 -2.12 21.28
C ASP A 49 15.66 -2.55 22.14
N ALA A 50 16.89 -2.13 21.78
CA ALA A 50 18.08 -2.42 22.56
C ALA A 50 18.04 -1.77 23.96
N GLU A 51 17.54 -0.53 24.06
CA GLU A 51 17.36 0.15 25.34
C GLU A 51 16.33 -0.56 26.21
N PHE A 52 15.18 -0.95 25.65
CA PHE A 52 14.13 -1.67 26.35
C PHE A 52 14.60 -3.05 26.83
N ILE A 53 15.32 -3.82 26.00
CA ILE A 53 15.90 -5.11 26.40
C ILE A 53 16.82 -4.91 27.60
N GLY A 54 17.72 -3.91 27.55
CA GLY A 54 18.63 -3.61 28.65
C GLY A 54 17.90 -3.16 29.93
N GLU A 55 16.81 -2.40 29.82
CA GLU A 55 15.95 -2.04 30.95
C GLU A 55 15.28 -3.26 31.58
N HIS A 56 14.75 -4.15 30.75
CA HIS A 56 14.11 -5.38 31.19
C HIS A 56 15.10 -6.32 31.89
N GLU A 57 16.32 -6.48 31.37
CA GLU A 57 17.39 -7.24 32.05
C GLU A 57 17.71 -6.68 33.44
N ARG A 58 17.85 -5.34 33.55
CA ARG A 58 18.07 -4.68 34.85
C ARG A 58 16.89 -4.87 35.81
N TRP A 59 15.67 -4.81 35.29
CA TRP A 59 14.46 -5.08 36.06
C TRP A 59 14.46 -6.53 36.59
N GLN A 60 14.81 -7.52 35.78
CA GLN A 60 14.90 -8.92 36.20
C GLN A 60 15.91 -9.12 37.33
N ILE A 61 17.09 -8.51 37.25
CA ILE A 61 18.10 -8.55 38.31
C ILE A 61 17.53 -7.95 39.59
N THR A 62 16.89 -6.78 39.50
CA THR A 62 16.29 -6.10 40.64
C THR A 62 15.17 -6.93 41.27
N CYS A 63 14.33 -7.59 40.46
CA CYS A 63 13.31 -8.52 40.93
C CYS A 63 13.92 -9.69 41.72
N ALA A 64 15.00 -10.30 41.22
CA ALA A 64 15.67 -11.40 41.89
C ALA A 64 16.23 -10.97 43.26
N ASP A 65 16.84 -9.79 43.35
CA ASP A 65 17.35 -9.24 44.60
C ASP A 65 16.24 -8.94 45.61
N VAL A 66 15.14 -8.33 45.16
CA VAL A 66 13.96 -8.06 46.00
C VAL A 66 13.31 -9.36 46.47
N GLN A 67 13.24 -10.38 45.61
CA GLN A 67 12.69 -11.68 45.95
C GLN A 67 13.52 -12.39 47.03
N LYS A 68 14.84 -12.37 46.92
CA LYS A 68 15.73 -12.87 47.98
C LYS A 68 15.50 -12.14 49.30
N ARG A 69 15.30 -10.82 49.25
CA ARG A 69 15.01 -10.03 50.44
C ARG A 69 13.66 -10.36 51.07
N ILE A 70 12.64 -10.62 50.24
CA ILE A 70 11.33 -11.10 50.67
C ILE A 70 11.47 -12.41 51.44
N GLU A 71 12.23 -13.37 50.91
CA GLU A 71 12.50 -14.67 51.56
C GLU A 71 13.19 -14.52 52.92
N GLU A 72 14.23 -13.66 53.00
CA GLU A 72 14.90 -13.34 54.26
C GLU A 72 13.94 -12.74 55.31
N ILE A 73 13.06 -11.84 54.87
CA ILE A 73 12.06 -11.22 55.76
C ILE A 73 11.00 -12.23 56.18
N HIS A 74 10.55 -13.12 55.29
CA HIS A 74 9.65 -14.20 55.65
C HIS A 74 10.27 -15.11 56.73
N ALA A 75 11.52 -15.53 56.54
CA ALA A 75 12.23 -16.33 57.52
C ALA A 75 12.38 -15.60 58.86
N PHE A 76 12.72 -14.30 58.84
CA PHE A 76 12.81 -13.47 60.04
C PHE A 76 11.47 -13.35 60.78
N ASN A 77 10.39 -13.06 60.05
CA ASN A 77 9.05 -12.89 60.63
C ASN A 77 8.51 -14.20 61.21
N ALA A 78 8.81 -15.33 60.56
CA ALA A 78 8.46 -16.65 61.07
C ALA A 78 9.17 -16.98 62.39
N ALA A 79 10.44 -16.57 62.55
CA ALA A 79 11.22 -16.77 63.76
C ALA A 79 10.91 -15.74 64.88
N ASN A 80 10.33 -14.59 64.56
CA ASN A 80 10.10 -13.47 65.48
C ASN A 80 8.66 -12.94 65.38
N PRO A 81 7.67 -13.68 65.93
CA PRO A 81 6.26 -13.31 65.80
C PRO A 81 5.91 -11.96 66.45
N ASP A 82 6.62 -11.58 67.52
CA ASP A 82 6.41 -10.31 68.24
C ASP A 82 7.12 -9.11 67.59
N THR A 83 7.92 -9.32 66.54
CA THR A 83 8.64 -8.24 65.84
C THR A 83 8.73 -8.54 64.35
N GLN A 84 7.68 -8.18 63.62
CA GLN A 84 7.61 -8.39 62.17
C GLN A 84 8.20 -7.23 61.36
N LYS A 85 8.94 -7.57 60.31
CA LYS A 85 9.42 -6.64 59.27
C LYS A 85 8.46 -6.61 58.10
N VAL A 86 8.33 -5.44 57.48
CA VAL A 86 7.48 -5.23 56.30
C VAL A 86 8.15 -5.82 55.06
N LEU A 87 7.38 -6.53 54.24
CA LEU A 87 7.85 -7.07 52.96
C LEU A 87 7.99 -5.95 51.92
N PRO A 88 9.11 -5.87 51.18
CA PRO A 88 9.23 -4.96 50.05
C PRO A 88 8.32 -5.43 48.90
N GLN A 89 7.94 -4.50 48.03
CA GLN A 89 7.18 -4.80 46.81
C GLN A 89 8.15 -5.03 45.65
N LEU A 90 7.78 -5.92 44.73
CA LEU A 90 8.54 -6.10 43.48
C LEU A 90 8.46 -4.82 42.62
N PRO A 91 9.55 -4.46 41.92
CA PRO A 91 9.52 -3.34 41.00
C PRO A 91 8.55 -3.61 39.85
N LYS A 92 7.92 -2.56 39.33
CA LYS A 92 7.02 -2.67 38.17
C LYS A 92 7.80 -3.04 36.92
N GLU A 93 7.23 -3.91 36.09
CA GLU A 93 7.80 -4.30 34.81
C GLU A 93 7.87 -3.11 33.84
N PRO A 94 8.99 -2.91 33.11
CA PRO A 94 9.08 -1.88 32.09
C PRO A 94 8.14 -2.20 30.92
N VAL A 95 7.54 -1.16 30.33
CA VAL A 95 6.63 -1.29 29.18
C VAL A 95 7.13 -0.40 28.05
N LEU A 96 7.21 -0.96 26.85
CA LEU A 96 7.61 -0.24 25.65
C LEU A 96 6.44 0.60 25.11
N ASP A 97 6.63 1.92 25.03
CA ASP A 97 5.64 2.84 24.44
C ASP A 97 5.92 3.04 22.94
N LEU A 98 5.08 2.42 22.10
CA LEU A 98 5.21 2.48 20.65
C LEU A 98 4.69 3.79 20.03
N SER A 99 4.17 4.73 20.82
CA SER A 99 3.51 5.94 20.30
C SER A 99 4.42 6.80 19.41
N GLN A 100 5.70 6.92 19.76
CA GLN A 100 6.66 7.70 18.98
C GLN A 100 7.03 7.03 17.66
N ARG A 101 7.24 5.71 17.73
CA ARG A 101 7.50 4.81 16.62
C ARG A 101 6.38 4.85 15.58
N GLN A 102 5.15 4.56 16.02
CA GLN A 102 3.95 4.49 15.17
C GLN A 102 3.62 5.82 14.49
N ALA A 103 3.90 6.95 15.15
CA ALA A 103 3.72 8.27 14.54
C ALA A 103 4.69 8.56 13.37
N CYS A 104 5.71 7.72 13.17
CA CYS A 104 6.67 7.82 12.07
C CYS A 104 6.38 6.84 10.92
N TYR A 105 5.38 5.96 11.06
CA TYR A 105 5.05 4.98 10.03
C TYR A 105 4.52 5.64 8.76
N GLU A 106 4.77 4.98 7.63
CA GLU A 106 4.19 5.41 6.37
C GLU A 106 2.67 5.22 6.41
N GLN A 107 1.93 6.29 6.13
CA GLN A 107 0.47 6.22 6.08
C GLN A 107 0.02 5.70 4.72
N GLN A 108 -0.72 4.60 4.72
CA GLN A 108 -1.31 4.02 3.51
C GLN A 108 -2.83 3.90 3.69
N ILE A 109 -3.58 4.52 2.79
CA ILE A 109 -5.03 4.38 2.77
C ILE A 109 -5.35 3.09 2.02
N VAL A 110 -6.08 2.19 2.68
CA VAL A 110 -6.52 0.95 2.06
C VAL A 110 -7.55 1.27 0.99
N ASP A 111 -7.33 0.73 -0.22
CA ASP A 111 -8.26 0.91 -1.33
C ASP A 111 -9.53 0.09 -1.06
N VAL A 112 -10.65 0.80 -0.97
CA VAL A 112 -11.97 0.23 -0.68
C VAL A 112 -12.96 0.81 -1.66
N ASP A 113 -13.72 -0.08 -2.29
CA ASP A 113 -14.80 0.31 -3.17
C ASP A 113 -16.04 0.71 -2.35
N PHE A 114 -16.15 2.00 -2.10
CA PHE A 114 -17.22 2.56 -1.26
C PHE A 114 -18.62 2.31 -1.82
N GLU A 115 -18.79 2.12 -3.13
CA GLU A 115 -20.13 1.97 -3.74
C GLU A 115 -20.69 0.55 -3.61
N ILE A 116 -19.84 -0.43 -3.31
CA ILE A 116 -20.25 -1.85 -3.21
C ILE A 116 -19.92 -2.47 -1.85
N SER A 117 -19.53 -1.67 -0.87
CA SER A 117 -19.22 -2.16 0.47
C SER A 117 -20.43 -2.83 1.13
N THR A 118 -20.26 -4.06 1.61
CA THR A 118 -21.34 -4.84 2.25
C THR A 118 -21.31 -4.76 3.77
N GLN A 119 -20.31 -4.10 4.36
CA GLN A 119 -20.14 -4.00 5.80
C GLN A 119 -19.97 -2.55 6.22
N SER A 120 -20.65 -2.17 7.30
CA SER A 120 -20.42 -0.88 7.96
C SER A 120 -19.28 -1.05 8.95
N LYS A 121 -18.17 -0.34 8.74
CA LYS A 121 -17.01 -0.36 9.63
C LYS A 121 -16.59 1.07 9.95
N PRO A 122 -16.33 1.38 11.24
CA PRO A 122 -15.79 2.68 11.60
C PRO A 122 -14.39 2.89 11.01
N LEU A 123 -13.97 4.14 10.85
CA LEU A 123 -12.58 4.49 10.55
C LEU A 123 -11.65 3.84 11.58
N SER A 124 -10.68 3.06 11.11
CA SER A 124 -9.69 2.40 11.96
C SER A 124 -8.29 2.51 11.36
N ILE A 125 -7.29 2.39 12.22
CA ILE A 125 -5.89 2.36 11.83
C ILE A 125 -5.30 1.07 12.39
N GLU A 126 -4.68 0.27 11.53
CA GLU A 126 -3.90 -0.90 11.91
C GLU A 126 -2.43 -0.63 11.63
N TYR A 127 -1.55 -1.10 12.50
CA TYR A 127 -0.10 -0.88 12.40
C TYR A 127 0.57 -2.19 11.98
N ASP A 128 1.34 -2.13 10.90
CA ASP A 128 2.24 -3.19 10.46
C ASP A 128 3.67 -2.77 10.83
N ASP A 129 4.15 -3.30 11.95
CA ASP A 129 5.48 -2.99 12.49
C ASP A 129 6.62 -3.55 11.61
N GLU A 130 6.37 -4.61 10.83
CA GLU A 130 7.38 -5.18 9.93
C GLU A 130 7.53 -4.32 8.67
N ALA A 131 6.39 -3.91 8.10
CA ALA A 131 6.37 -3.04 6.93
C ALA A 131 6.72 -1.58 7.26
N LEU A 132 6.57 -1.17 8.53
CA LEU A 132 6.63 0.21 9.04
C LEU A 132 5.52 1.09 8.43
N VAL A 133 4.31 0.53 8.39
CA VAL A 133 3.15 1.14 7.74
C VAL A 133 1.98 1.25 8.71
N ALA A 134 1.28 2.37 8.67
CA ALA A 134 -0.03 2.56 9.28
C ALA A 134 -1.10 2.44 8.18
N LEU A 135 -1.82 1.32 8.19
CA LEU A 135 -2.93 1.04 7.28
C LEU A 135 -4.18 1.75 7.78
N ILE A 136 -4.62 2.75 7.02
CA ILE A 136 -5.80 3.55 7.31
C ILE A 136 -6.98 2.92 6.57
N TYR A 137 -7.85 2.26 7.33
CA TYR A 137 -9.10 1.69 6.83
C TYR A 137 -10.18 2.77 6.88
N PRO A 138 -10.65 3.26 5.72
CA PRO A 138 -11.64 4.32 5.69
C PRO A 138 -12.98 3.84 6.27
N LEU A 139 -13.80 4.78 6.72
CA LEU A 139 -15.18 4.51 7.12
C LEU A 139 -15.94 3.91 5.93
N THR A 140 -16.61 2.78 6.16
CA THR A 140 -17.47 2.15 5.15
C THR A 140 -18.92 2.14 5.59
N HIS A 141 -19.82 2.21 4.61
CA HIS A 141 -21.25 1.99 4.81
C HIS A 141 -21.64 0.64 4.21
N ALA A 142 -22.65 -0.01 4.79
CA ALA A 142 -23.20 -1.23 4.24
C ALA A 142 -24.28 -0.88 3.22
N TYR A 143 -24.09 -1.32 1.98
CA TYR A 143 -25.09 -1.31 0.94
C TYR A 143 -25.83 -2.63 0.91
N SER A 144 -27.10 -2.59 0.53
CA SER A 144 -27.90 -3.80 0.31
C SER A 144 -27.39 -4.56 -0.92
N ASP A 145 -27.67 -5.87 -0.95
CA ASP A 145 -27.32 -6.71 -2.11
C ASP A 145 -27.92 -6.17 -3.42
N GLU A 146 -29.11 -5.55 -3.35
CA GLU A 146 -29.76 -4.94 -4.52
C GLU A 146 -28.98 -3.72 -5.02
N GLU A 147 -28.58 -2.80 -4.15
CA GLU A 147 -27.78 -1.62 -4.51
C GLU A 147 -26.43 -2.04 -5.09
N VAL A 148 -25.76 -3.00 -4.46
CA VAL A 148 -24.50 -3.57 -4.95
C VAL A 148 -24.68 -4.18 -6.35
N ALA A 149 -25.75 -4.94 -6.57
CA ALA A 149 -26.05 -5.54 -7.86
C ALA A 149 -26.34 -4.47 -8.93
N GLN A 150 -27.03 -3.39 -8.59
CA GLN A 150 -27.30 -2.27 -9.49
C GLN A 150 -26.00 -1.57 -9.90
N VAL A 151 -25.11 -1.27 -8.96
CA VAL A 151 -23.80 -0.65 -9.24
C VAL A 151 -22.96 -1.56 -10.13
N LYS A 152 -22.84 -2.86 -9.79
CA LYS A 152 -22.10 -3.84 -10.60
C LYS A 152 -22.65 -3.92 -12.02
N ARG A 153 -23.97 -3.97 -12.18
CA ARG A 153 -24.60 -4.00 -13.51
C ARG A 153 -24.36 -2.72 -14.30
N ALA A 154 -24.36 -1.56 -13.64
CA ALA A 154 -24.07 -0.28 -14.29
C ALA A 154 -22.62 -0.23 -14.79
N ARG A 155 -21.67 -0.61 -13.94
CA ARG A 155 -20.24 -0.67 -14.30
C ARG A 155 -19.95 -1.65 -15.43
N PHE A 156 -20.54 -2.83 -15.36
CA PHE A 156 -20.46 -3.83 -16.42
C PHE A 156 -20.95 -3.30 -17.78
N LYS A 157 -22.09 -2.60 -17.79
CA LYS A 157 -22.58 -1.98 -19.03
C LYS A 157 -21.61 -0.94 -19.57
N GLN A 158 -21.08 -0.09 -18.69
CA GLN A 158 -20.12 0.94 -19.07
C GLN A 158 -18.82 0.32 -19.62
N GLU A 159 -18.26 -0.67 -18.93
CA GLU A 159 -17.05 -1.36 -19.37
C GLU A 159 -17.25 -2.02 -20.74
N ARG A 160 -18.41 -2.64 -20.95
CA ARG A 160 -18.75 -3.20 -22.25
C ARG A 160 -18.89 -2.13 -23.34
N GLU A 161 -19.54 -1.00 -23.04
CA GLU A 161 -19.64 0.14 -23.96
C GLU A 161 -18.25 0.70 -24.32
N ASP A 162 -17.37 0.87 -23.34
CA ASP A 162 -16.00 1.34 -23.53
C ASP A 162 -15.18 0.34 -24.36
N THR A 163 -15.36 -0.96 -24.11
CA THR A 163 -14.70 -2.03 -24.87
C THR A 163 -15.18 -2.05 -26.33
N VAL A 164 -16.48 -1.87 -26.57
CA VAL A 164 -17.05 -1.75 -27.91
C VAL A 164 -16.53 -0.50 -28.63
N ALA A 165 -16.45 0.63 -27.92
CA ALA A 165 -15.89 1.87 -28.48
C ALA A 165 -14.39 1.74 -28.82
N ALA A 166 -13.66 0.87 -28.13
CA ALA A 166 -12.25 0.62 -28.37
C ALA A 166 -11.96 -0.45 -29.45
N ILE A 167 -13.00 -1.07 -30.06
CA ILE A 167 -12.80 -2.09 -31.10
C ILE A 167 -12.00 -1.49 -32.25
N LYS A 168 -10.92 -2.19 -32.62
CA LYS A 168 -10.12 -1.92 -33.81
C LYS A 168 -9.95 -3.19 -34.61
N VAL A 169 -10.04 -3.08 -35.92
CA VAL A 169 -9.92 -4.23 -36.83
C VAL A 169 -8.90 -3.93 -37.92
N GLU A 170 -8.06 -4.91 -38.22
CA GLU A 170 -7.03 -4.79 -39.24
C GLU A 170 -7.46 -5.52 -40.51
N VAL A 171 -7.38 -4.83 -41.65
CA VAL A 171 -7.64 -5.41 -42.99
C VAL A 171 -6.60 -4.86 -43.95
N ASP A 172 -5.87 -5.77 -44.62
CA ASP A 172 -4.83 -5.43 -45.60
C ASP A 172 -3.78 -4.42 -45.08
N GLY A 173 -3.42 -4.52 -43.79
CA GLY A 173 -2.46 -3.61 -43.14
C GLY A 173 -3.02 -2.22 -42.77
N LEU A 174 -4.33 -2.00 -42.93
CA LEU A 174 -5.02 -0.79 -42.48
C LEU A 174 -5.84 -1.10 -41.22
N THR A 175 -5.70 -0.25 -40.19
CA THR A 175 -6.45 -0.40 -38.93
C THR A 175 -7.66 0.52 -38.94
N PHE A 176 -8.85 -0.07 -38.88
CA PHE A 176 -10.11 0.64 -38.85
C PHE A 176 -10.68 0.68 -37.44
N ASP A 177 -11.39 1.76 -37.10
CA ASP A 177 -12.28 1.78 -35.94
C ASP A 177 -13.43 0.80 -36.18
N GLY A 178 -13.78 0.01 -35.17
CA GLY A 178 -14.84 -0.98 -35.21
C GLY A 178 -15.99 -0.70 -34.25
N ASP A 179 -16.04 0.50 -33.67
CA ASP A 179 -17.18 0.95 -32.86
C ASP A 179 -18.49 0.99 -33.68
N GLU A 180 -19.62 1.15 -33.00
CA GLU A 180 -20.93 1.16 -33.66
C GLU A 180 -21.09 2.29 -34.69
N LEU A 181 -20.46 3.45 -34.47
CA LEU A 181 -20.52 4.58 -35.38
C LEU A 181 -19.72 4.29 -36.65
N ALA A 182 -18.53 3.71 -36.51
CA ALA A 182 -17.66 3.29 -37.59
C ALA A 182 -18.33 2.19 -38.42
N GLN A 183 -18.92 1.17 -37.80
CA GLN A 183 -19.71 0.14 -38.48
C GLN A 183 -20.88 0.74 -39.28
N ASN A 184 -21.62 1.70 -38.71
CA ASN A 184 -22.67 2.44 -39.41
C ASN A 184 -22.13 3.25 -40.60
N ARG A 185 -20.96 3.89 -40.46
CA ARG A 185 -20.31 4.61 -41.57
C ARG A 185 -19.84 3.65 -42.65
N MET A 186 -19.25 2.51 -42.29
CA MET A 186 -18.74 1.52 -43.24
C MET A 186 -19.90 0.92 -44.05
N SER A 187 -20.96 0.49 -43.37
CA SER A 187 -22.15 -0.07 -44.03
C SER A 187 -22.79 0.93 -45.00
N ARG A 188 -22.92 2.21 -44.62
CA ARG A 188 -23.41 3.27 -45.50
C ARG A 188 -22.49 3.50 -46.71
N ALA A 189 -21.17 3.52 -46.50
CA ALA A 189 -20.22 3.66 -47.60
C ALA A 189 -20.31 2.48 -48.58
N VAL A 190 -20.37 1.25 -48.06
CA VAL A 190 -20.53 0.03 -48.86
C VAL A 190 -21.80 0.04 -49.71
N LEU A 191 -22.91 0.59 -49.19
CA LEU A 191 -24.17 0.68 -49.95
C LEU A 191 -24.10 1.61 -51.16
N VAL A 192 -23.26 2.65 -51.11
CA VAL A 192 -23.17 3.68 -52.17
C VAL A 192 -21.99 3.44 -53.11
N MET A 193 -20.96 2.71 -52.67
CA MET A 193 -19.78 2.44 -53.48
C MET A 193 -20.05 1.41 -54.60
N ASP A 194 -19.58 1.72 -55.80
CA ASP A 194 -19.50 0.77 -56.91
C ASP A 194 -18.37 -0.24 -56.70
N GLU A 195 -18.48 -1.41 -57.32
CA GLU A 195 -17.40 -2.40 -57.31
C GLU A 195 -16.11 -1.85 -57.96
N GLY A 196 -14.97 -2.08 -57.30
CA GLY A 196 -13.66 -1.57 -57.75
C GLY A 196 -13.39 -0.08 -57.47
N SER A 197 -14.37 0.66 -56.93
CA SER A 197 -14.15 2.06 -56.51
C SER A 197 -13.40 2.15 -55.17
N THR A 198 -12.75 3.29 -54.95
CA THR A 198 -12.08 3.63 -53.68
C THR A 198 -12.69 4.88 -53.06
N LEU A 199 -12.71 4.94 -51.74
CA LEU A 199 -13.17 6.08 -50.96
C LEU A 199 -12.06 6.56 -50.02
N SER A 200 -11.87 7.86 -49.87
CA SER A 200 -10.98 8.41 -48.83
C SER A 200 -11.61 8.17 -47.45
N TRP A 201 -10.91 7.47 -46.59
CA TRP A 201 -11.36 7.06 -45.27
C TRP A 201 -10.38 7.50 -44.19
N VAL A 202 -10.87 7.76 -42.98
CA VAL A 202 -10.05 8.08 -41.81
C VAL A 202 -9.92 6.81 -40.97
N LEU A 203 -8.69 6.36 -40.74
CA LEU A 203 -8.33 5.15 -40.01
C LEU A 203 -8.24 5.41 -38.50
N ALA A 204 -8.10 4.34 -37.72
CA ALA A 204 -8.07 4.37 -36.25
C ALA A 204 -6.86 5.11 -35.65
N ASP A 205 -5.83 5.36 -36.45
CA ASP A 205 -4.67 6.19 -36.11
C ASP A 205 -4.85 7.66 -36.54
N ASN A 206 -6.05 8.03 -36.98
CA ASN A 206 -6.43 9.32 -37.57
C ASN A 206 -5.73 9.66 -38.90
N SER A 207 -5.02 8.72 -39.53
CA SER A 207 -4.51 8.90 -40.89
C SER A 207 -5.62 8.73 -41.92
N THR A 208 -5.41 9.26 -43.13
CA THR A 208 -6.32 9.07 -44.25
C THR A 208 -5.78 8.06 -45.26
N ALA A 209 -6.62 7.15 -45.72
CA ALA A 209 -6.28 6.14 -46.72
C ALA A 209 -7.40 6.00 -47.77
N ASN A 210 -7.03 5.65 -49.00
CA ASN A 210 -8.00 5.27 -50.02
C ASN A 210 -8.33 3.79 -49.85
N VAL A 211 -9.56 3.49 -49.44
CA VAL A 211 -10.01 2.13 -49.12
C VAL A 211 -10.99 1.64 -50.18
N THR A 212 -10.92 0.35 -50.50
CA THR A 212 -11.83 -0.30 -51.43
C THR A 212 -13.13 -0.70 -50.74
N LYS A 213 -14.18 -0.93 -51.54
CA LYS A 213 -15.44 -1.50 -51.04
C LYS A 213 -15.24 -2.83 -50.33
N SER A 214 -14.38 -3.71 -50.88
CA SER A 214 -14.08 -5.01 -50.30
C SER A 214 -13.41 -4.93 -48.92
N GLN A 215 -12.52 -3.95 -48.73
CA GLN A 215 -11.86 -3.69 -47.44
C GLN A 215 -12.86 -3.21 -46.39
N LEU A 216 -13.77 -2.30 -46.75
CA LEU A 216 -14.83 -1.85 -45.85
C LEU A 216 -15.80 -2.97 -45.46
N ILE A 217 -16.12 -3.89 -46.39
CA ILE A 217 -16.94 -5.08 -46.07
C ILE A 217 -16.20 -5.99 -45.08
N ALA A 218 -14.92 -6.27 -45.34
CA ALA A 218 -14.12 -7.13 -44.46
C ALA A 218 -13.95 -6.51 -43.06
N ALA A 219 -13.66 -5.20 -42.99
CA ALA A 219 -13.51 -4.48 -41.73
C ALA A 219 -14.82 -4.45 -40.95
N CYS A 220 -15.93 -4.10 -41.61
CA CYS A 220 -17.26 -4.09 -40.99
C CYS A 220 -17.66 -5.47 -40.47
N LYS A 221 -17.43 -6.52 -41.27
CA LYS A 221 -17.69 -7.91 -40.84
C LYS A 221 -16.84 -8.30 -39.64
N ALA A 222 -15.54 -7.99 -39.64
CA ALA A 222 -14.65 -8.27 -38.52
C ALA A 222 -15.13 -7.55 -37.25
N ALA A 223 -15.49 -6.27 -37.35
CA ALA A 223 -15.96 -5.46 -36.23
C ALA A 223 -17.26 -6.02 -35.62
N ILE A 224 -18.23 -6.39 -36.46
CA ILE A 224 -19.49 -7.02 -36.00
C ILE A 224 -19.22 -8.33 -35.28
N LEU A 225 -18.30 -9.17 -35.79
CA LEU A 225 -17.95 -10.44 -35.15
C LEU A 225 -17.27 -10.22 -33.79
N THR A 226 -16.33 -9.29 -33.71
CA THR A 226 -15.68 -8.91 -32.44
C THR A 226 -16.70 -8.36 -31.44
N GLN A 227 -17.58 -7.47 -31.86
CA GLN A 227 -18.65 -6.95 -31.00
C GLN A 227 -19.60 -8.06 -30.54
N THR A 228 -20.00 -8.96 -31.44
CA THR A 228 -20.87 -10.10 -31.11
C THR A 228 -20.21 -10.98 -30.06
N GLN A 229 -18.92 -11.27 -30.21
CA GLN A 229 -18.15 -12.05 -29.25
C GLN A 229 -18.20 -11.41 -27.86
N LEU A 230 -17.91 -10.10 -27.76
CA LEU A 230 -18.00 -9.33 -26.50
C LEU A 230 -19.39 -9.41 -25.86
N TRP A 231 -20.46 -9.47 -26.67
CA TRP A 231 -21.82 -9.55 -26.17
C TRP A 231 -22.25 -10.95 -25.73
N THR A 232 -21.59 -11.99 -26.26
CA THR A 232 -21.88 -13.39 -25.95
C THR A 232 -20.99 -14.00 -24.87
N GLU A 233 -19.86 -13.36 -24.54
CA GLU A 233 -18.92 -13.86 -23.52
C GLU A 233 -19.45 -13.73 -22.08
N GLU A 234 -20.50 -12.95 -21.84
CA GLU A 234 -20.98 -12.65 -20.48
C GLU A 234 -22.50 -12.72 -20.31
N VAL A 235 -23.07 -13.92 -20.56
CA VAL A 235 -24.40 -14.32 -20.05
C VAL A 235 -24.25 -15.45 -19.04
#